data_AF-A0AB34JMS2-F1
#
_entry.id   AF-A0AB34JMS2-F1
#
_cell.length_a   1.000
_cell.length_b   1.000
_cell.length_c   1.000
_cell.angle_alpha   90.00
_cell.angle_beta   90.00
_cell.angle_gamma   90.00
#
_symmetry.space_group_name_H-M   'P 1'
#
loop_
_entity.id
_entity.type
_entity.pdbx_description
1 polymer ?
#
loop_
_entity_poly.entity_id
_entity_poly.type
_entity_poly.pdbx_seq_one_letter_code
_entity_poly.pdbx_strand_id
1 'polypeptide(L)'
;CHSGWCAALVDHLSCSLLNAKLKQMYKTDRAGVILAPHAAARVVLCAYTNDGGTQSVAHGGCHTVPPCEGRVWWGCTWTPDRLGEMLTAKEANGQYGYNEIIADAVAWEDALPELIEAFFFVGGHSDAKAVEAHRQFLQAFPERRIPLVRFDSSNRKAPFTLIE
;
A
#
# COMPACT_ATOMS: atom_id res chain seq x y z
N CYS A 1 -2.44 -16.07 0.12
CA CYS A 1 -2.55 -16.78 -1.18
C CYS A 1 -1.90 -18.15 -1.08
N HIS A 2 -2.63 -19.26 -1.00
CA HIS A 2 -2.03 -20.58 -0.78
C HIS A 2 -1.87 -21.45 -2.04
N SER A 3 -2.14 -20.92 -3.24
CA SER A 3 -2.02 -21.67 -4.51
C SER A 3 -1.82 -20.75 -5.72
N GLY A 4 -1.32 -21.31 -6.83
CA GLY A 4 -1.12 -20.59 -8.10
C GLY A 4 0.14 -19.71 -8.13
N TRP A 5 0.17 -18.75 -9.06
CA TRP A 5 1.35 -17.89 -9.29
C TRP A 5 1.75 -17.03 -8.08
N CYS A 6 0.79 -16.73 -7.18
CA CYS A 6 1.05 -15.95 -5.97
C CYS A 6 1.50 -16.81 -4.77
N ALA A 7 1.57 -18.14 -4.90
CA ALA A 7 2.01 -19.02 -3.81
C ALA A 7 3.50 -18.83 -3.45
N ALA A 8 4.31 -18.33 -4.39
CA ALA A 8 5.71 -17.96 -4.15
C ALA A 8 5.86 -16.55 -3.56
N LEU A 9 4.76 -15.80 -3.41
CA LEU A 9 4.71 -14.40 -2.97
C LEU A 9 4.01 -14.27 -1.61
N VAL A 10 4.08 -15.32 -0.80
CA VAL A 10 3.25 -15.48 0.42
C VAL A 10 3.78 -14.74 1.63
N ASP A 11 4.99 -14.21 1.57
CA ASP A 11 5.65 -13.58 2.71
C ASP A 11 5.41 -12.07 2.76
N HIS A 12 5.09 -11.42 1.64
CA HIS A 12 4.88 -9.98 1.61
C HIS A 12 3.86 -9.51 0.57
N LEU A 13 3.36 -8.30 0.81
CA LEU A 13 2.55 -7.50 -0.09
C LEU A 13 3.37 -6.29 -0.53
N SER A 14 3.44 -6.05 -1.84
CA SER A 14 3.98 -4.81 -2.40
C SER A 14 2.84 -3.85 -2.71
N CYS A 15 2.91 -2.63 -2.16
CA CYS A 15 1.92 -1.60 -2.38
C CYS A 15 2.55 -0.21 -2.51
N SER A 16 1.80 0.76 -3.03
CA SER A 16 2.21 2.16 -3.04
C SER A 16 1.50 2.93 -1.94
N LEU A 17 2.23 3.73 -1.18
CA LEU A 17 1.67 4.66 -0.22
C LEU A 17 1.35 6.00 -0.89
N LEU A 18 0.11 6.44 -0.73
CA LEU A 18 -0.36 7.73 -1.24
C LEU A 18 -0.44 8.76 -0.12
N ASN A 19 -0.02 9.99 -0.42
CA ASN A 19 -0.25 11.14 0.43
C ASN A 19 -0.53 12.40 -0.41
N ALA A 20 -0.78 13.53 0.24
CA ALA A 20 -1.14 14.78 -0.46
C ALA A 20 -0.08 15.26 -1.48
N LYS A 21 1.19 14.89 -1.26
CA LYS A 21 2.35 15.25 -2.08
C LYS A 21 2.75 14.15 -3.07
N LEU A 22 2.55 12.89 -2.72
CA LEU A 22 2.93 11.70 -3.49
C LEU A 22 1.68 10.89 -3.85
N LYS A 23 1.24 11.01 -5.10
CA LYS A 23 -0.01 10.41 -5.60
C LYS A 23 0.22 9.30 -6.61
N GLN A 24 1.48 8.97 -6.87
CA GLN A 24 1.86 8.00 -7.88
C GLN A 24 1.56 6.60 -7.37
N MET A 25 0.61 5.93 -8.05
CA MET A 25 0.29 4.52 -7.85
C MET A 25 1.02 3.68 -8.87
N TYR A 26 1.36 2.43 -8.53
CA TYR A 26 1.84 1.45 -9.50
C TYR A 26 0.88 1.28 -10.69
N LYS A 27 -0.43 1.29 -10.43
CA LYS A 27 -1.49 1.31 -11.43
C LYS A 27 -2.52 2.37 -11.09
N THR A 28 -2.72 3.32 -12.00
CA THR A 28 -3.59 4.49 -11.78
C THR A 28 -5.08 4.22 -12.02
N ASP A 29 -5.43 3.02 -12.47
CA ASP A 29 -6.79 2.61 -12.83
C ASP A 29 -7.35 1.53 -11.88
N ARG A 30 -6.73 1.33 -10.71
CA ARG A 30 -7.04 0.21 -9.80
C ARG A 30 -7.61 0.67 -8.46
N ALA A 31 -8.21 -0.31 -7.79
CA ALA A 31 -8.73 -0.20 -6.43
C ALA A 31 -7.65 -0.48 -5.38
N GLY A 32 -7.93 -0.11 -4.14
CA GLY A 32 -7.09 -0.43 -3.00
C GLY A 32 -7.85 -0.29 -1.68
N VAL A 33 -7.09 -0.23 -0.59
CA VAL A 33 -7.60 -0.07 0.78
C VAL A 33 -6.95 1.12 1.47
N ILE A 34 -7.66 1.72 2.42
CA ILE A 34 -7.13 2.70 3.36
C ILE A 34 -6.84 1.98 4.66
N LEU A 35 -5.60 2.10 5.15
CA LEU A 35 -5.14 1.41 6.34
C LEU A 35 -5.29 2.27 7.58
N ALA A 36 -5.68 1.64 8.69
CA ALA A 36 -5.71 2.28 9.99
C ALA A 36 -4.27 2.63 10.44
N PRO A 37 -3.95 3.90 10.74
CA PRO A 37 -2.55 4.31 11.00
C PRO A 37 -1.86 3.52 12.11
N HIS A 38 -2.59 3.16 13.17
CA HIS A 38 -2.06 2.42 14.31
C HIS A 38 -1.72 0.95 13.98
N ALA A 39 -2.46 0.34 13.06
CA ALA A 39 -2.23 -1.03 12.60
C ALA A 39 -1.20 -1.07 11.46
N ALA A 40 -1.21 -0.07 10.57
CA ALA A 40 -0.30 0.03 9.44
C ALA A 40 1.19 -0.01 9.86
N ALA A 41 1.53 0.65 10.98
CA ALA A 41 2.90 0.66 11.50
C ALA A 41 3.42 -0.73 11.91
N ARG A 42 2.53 -1.70 12.17
CA ARG A 42 2.89 -3.07 12.59
C ARG A 42 3.05 -4.03 11.42
N VAL A 43 2.56 -3.66 10.24
CA VAL A 43 2.59 -4.54 9.06
C VAL A 43 3.66 -4.12 8.05
N VAL A 44 4.10 -2.85 8.05
CA VAL A 44 5.16 -2.39 7.14
C VAL A 44 6.51 -2.94 7.59
N LEU A 45 7.19 -3.65 6.70
CA LEU A 45 8.53 -4.20 6.90
C LEU A 45 9.61 -3.20 6.50
N CYS A 46 9.49 -2.61 5.31
CA CYS A 46 10.41 -1.60 4.81
C CYS A 46 9.79 -0.84 3.62
N ALA A 47 10.52 0.14 3.12
CA ALA A 47 10.10 0.96 2.00
C ALA A 47 11.23 1.33 1.04
N TYR A 48 10.82 1.55 -0.20
CA TYR A 48 11.63 2.04 -1.31
C TYR A 48 11.01 3.31 -1.86
N THR A 49 11.88 4.22 -2.28
CA THR A 49 11.46 5.47 -2.95
C THR A 49 10.91 5.23 -4.36
N ASN A 50 11.22 4.08 -4.97
CA ASN A 50 10.78 3.64 -6.29
C ASN A 50 10.50 2.13 -6.26
N ASP A 51 10.35 1.51 -7.44
CA ASP A 51 10.36 0.06 -7.61
C ASP A 51 11.69 -0.55 -7.09
N GLY A 52 11.58 -1.41 -6.09
CA GLY A 52 12.65 -2.19 -5.46
C GLY A 52 12.84 -3.58 -6.06
N GLY A 53 12.01 -3.99 -7.04
CA GLY A 53 12.11 -5.30 -7.69
C GLY A 53 11.78 -6.47 -6.75
N THR A 54 10.82 -6.28 -5.85
CA THR A 54 10.62 -7.15 -4.67
C THR A 54 9.90 -8.46 -4.95
N GLN A 55 9.25 -8.59 -6.10
CA GLN A 55 8.39 -9.73 -6.44
C GLN A 55 9.05 -11.10 -6.27
N SER A 56 10.36 -11.26 -6.43
CA SER A 56 11.02 -12.58 -6.28
C SER A 56 12.07 -12.59 -5.16
N VAL A 57 11.94 -11.65 -4.22
CA VAL A 57 12.87 -11.48 -3.12
C VAL A 57 12.14 -11.76 -1.81
N ALA A 58 12.72 -12.63 -0.98
CA ALA A 58 12.17 -12.93 0.34
C ALA A 58 12.00 -11.65 1.16
N HIS A 59 10.83 -11.49 1.77
CA HIS A 59 10.37 -10.32 2.52
C HIS A 59 10.57 -9.01 1.75
N GLY A 60 10.46 -9.07 0.42
CA GLY A 60 10.70 -7.95 -0.48
C GLY A 60 12.07 -7.31 -0.37
N GLY A 61 13.08 -8.03 0.13
CA GLY A 61 14.44 -7.50 0.33
C GLY A 61 14.63 -6.77 1.66
N CYS A 62 13.57 -6.60 2.46
CA CYS A 62 13.68 -6.05 3.80
C CYS A 62 14.68 -6.88 4.63
N HIS A 63 15.56 -6.21 5.36
CA HIS A 63 16.64 -6.80 6.17
C HIS A 63 17.79 -7.50 5.41
N THR A 64 17.68 -7.70 4.10
CA THR A 64 18.76 -8.32 3.30
C THR A 64 19.61 -7.29 2.55
N VAL A 65 19.02 -6.14 2.22
CA VAL A 65 19.75 -5.00 1.63
C VAL A 65 20.08 -3.96 2.71
N PRO A 66 21.19 -3.19 2.56
CA PRO A 66 21.59 -2.20 3.55
C PRO A 66 20.56 -1.07 3.70
N PRO A 67 20.58 -0.34 4.83
CA PRO A 67 19.76 0.86 4.99
C PRO A 67 20.18 1.95 3.99
N CYS A 68 19.22 2.75 3.53
CA CYS A 68 19.50 3.77 2.52
C CYS A 68 20.36 4.94 3.01
N GLU A 69 20.33 5.28 4.30
CA GLU A 69 21.16 6.38 4.85
C GLU A 69 21.02 7.70 4.05
N GLY A 70 19.83 8.01 3.55
CA GLY A 70 19.59 9.22 2.73
C GLY A 70 19.75 9.01 1.22
N ARG A 71 20.20 7.83 0.77
CA ARG A 71 20.30 7.48 -0.65
C ARG A 71 18.94 7.12 -1.24
N VAL A 72 18.79 7.43 -2.53
CA VAL A 72 17.59 7.12 -3.31
C VAL A 72 17.94 6.05 -4.34
N TRP A 73 17.90 4.78 -3.92
CA TRP A 73 18.38 3.65 -4.71
C TRP A 73 17.59 2.36 -4.38
N TRP A 74 17.48 1.45 -5.35
CA TRP A 74 16.79 0.16 -5.19
C TRP A 74 17.60 -0.87 -4.40
N GLY A 75 18.93 -0.71 -4.32
CA GLY A 75 19.83 -1.60 -3.57
C GLY A 75 19.91 -1.29 -2.07
N CYS A 76 18.98 -0.50 -1.54
CA CYS A 76 18.87 -0.19 -0.11
C CYS A 76 17.41 -0.06 0.30
N THR A 77 17.12 -0.16 1.60
CA THR A 77 15.77 0.00 2.16
C THR A 77 15.69 1.09 3.22
N TRP A 78 14.49 1.63 3.38
CA TRP A 78 14.12 2.48 4.51
C TRP A 78 13.32 1.65 5.51
N THR A 79 13.70 1.71 6.77
CA THR A 79 12.99 1.04 7.86
C THR A 79 11.66 1.73 8.17
N PRO A 80 10.70 1.06 8.84
CA PRO A 80 9.37 1.63 9.09
C PRO A 80 9.40 2.95 9.87
N ASP A 81 10.31 3.07 10.84
CA ASP A 81 10.55 4.28 11.62
C ASP A 81 11.12 5.46 10.79
N ARG A 82 11.66 5.17 9.60
CA ARG A 82 12.21 6.16 8.66
C ARG A 82 11.34 6.39 7.43
N LEU A 83 10.08 5.96 7.46
CA LEU A 83 9.13 6.17 6.35
C LEU A 83 8.96 7.65 6.00
N GLY A 84 8.94 8.55 6.99
CA GLY A 84 8.83 10.00 6.75
C GLY A 84 10.02 10.58 5.98
N GLU A 85 11.23 10.10 6.27
CA GLU A 85 12.43 10.49 5.52
C GLU A 85 12.40 9.90 4.10
N MET A 86 11.95 8.65 3.94
CA MET A 86 11.77 8.03 2.62
C MET A 86 10.84 8.86 1.74
N LEU A 87 9.69 9.27 2.26
CA LEU A 87 8.72 10.09 1.53
C LEU A 87 9.30 11.46 1.16
N THR A 88 10.11 12.06 2.04
CA THR A 88 10.81 13.31 1.78
C THR A 88 11.84 13.14 0.66
N ALA A 89 12.61 12.05 0.70
CA ALA A 89 13.60 11.72 -0.33
C ALA A 89 12.95 11.44 -1.69
N LYS A 90 11.79 10.76 -1.71
CA LYS A 90 10.97 10.57 -2.91
C LYS A 90 10.44 11.89 -3.47
N GLU A 91 9.94 12.78 -2.61
CA GLU A 91 9.50 14.11 -3.05
C GLU A 91 10.65 14.90 -3.69
N ALA A 92 11.85 14.85 -3.09
CA ALA A 92 13.04 15.57 -3.56
C ALA A 92 13.64 15.01 -4.86
N ASN A 93 13.63 13.68 -5.06
CA ASN A 93 14.22 13.04 -6.24
C ASN A 93 13.30 13.05 -7.49
N GLY A 94 12.22 13.84 -7.43
CA GLY A 94 11.24 13.94 -8.51
C GLY A 94 10.12 12.91 -8.37
N GLN A 95 8.92 13.33 -8.76
CA GLN A 95 7.69 12.54 -8.63
C GLN A 95 7.51 11.47 -9.73
N TYR A 96 8.60 11.03 -10.37
CA TYR A 96 8.50 10.02 -11.41
C TYR A 96 8.36 8.64 -10.77
N GLY A 97 7.34 7.88 -11.18
CA GLY A 97 7.07 6.54 -10.68
C GLY A 97 6.45 6.51 -9.27
N TYR A 98 5.96 5.34 -8.89
CA TYR A 98 5.38 5.03 -7.59
C TYR A 98 6.47 4.83 -6.53
N ASN A 99 6.14 4.93 -5.24
CA ASN A 99 6.96 4.35 -4.18
C ASN A 99 6.51 2.92 -3.91
N GLU A 100 7.37 2.11 -3.32
CA GLU A 100 7.06 0.74 -2.96
C GLU A 100 7.20 0.53 -1.46
N ILE A 101 6.11 0.15 -0.82
CA ILE A 101 6.04 -0.25 0.58
C ILE A 101 5.86 -1.76 0.61
N ILE A 102 6.67 -2.41 1.43
CA ILE A 102 6.61 -3.84 1.65
C ILE A 102 5.92 -4.07 2.99
N ALA A 103 4.79 -4.76 2.96
CA ALA A 103 4.06 -5.18 4.14
C ALA A 103 4.19 -6.70 4.34
N ASP A 104 4.34 -7.13 5.58
CA ASP A 104 4.35 -8.55 5.96
C ASP A 104 2.95 -9.14 5.76
N ALA A 105 2.85 -10.20 4.97
CA ALA A 105 1.57 -10.81 4.65
C ALA A 105 0.91 -11.49 5.86
N VAL A 106 1.70 -12.09 6.76
CA VAL A 106 1.19 -12.75 7.97
C VAL A 106 0.70 -11.71 8.96
N ALA A 107 1.51 -10.68 9.24
CA ALA A 107 1.10 -9.60 10.13
C ALA A 107 -0.10 -8.82 9.58
N TRP A 108 -0.23 -8.72 8.25
CA TRP A 108 -1.40 -8.16 7.61
C TRP A 108 -2.67 -8.97 7.89
N GLU A 109 -2.62 -10.28 7.69
CA GLU A 109 -3.73 -11.19 7.97
C GLU A 109 -4.12 -11.17 9.46
N ASP A 110 -3.13 -11.21 10.36
CA ASP A 110 -3.32 -11.16 11.82
C ASP A 110 -3.92 -9.84 12.32
N ALA A 111 -3.76 -8.75 11.56
CA ALA A 111 -4.29 -7.43 11.90
C ALA A 111 -5.69 -7.19 11.31
N LEU A 112 -6.26 -8.14 10.57
CA LEU A 112 -7.65 -8.05 10.12
C LEU A 112 -8.62 -8.39 11.25
N PRO A 113 -9.80 -7.73 11.28
CA PRO A 113 -10.26 -6.71 10.33
C PRO A 113 -9.82 -5.27 10.65
N GLU A 114 -9.19 -5.01 11.79
CA GLU A 114 -8.90 -3.67 12.30
C GLU A 114 -7.96 -2.85 11.41
N LEU A 115 -7.12 -3.52 10.63
CA LEU A 115 -6.18 -2.89 9.71
C LEU A 115 -6.87 -2.05 8.63
N ILE A 116 -8.09 -2.39 8.21
CA ILE A 116 -8.76 -1.74 7.07
C ILE A 116 -9.80 -0.73 7.56
N GLU A 117 -9.65 0.53 7.17
CA GLU A 117 -10.60 1.62 7.46
C GLU A 117 -11.59 1.86 6.32
N ALA A 118 -11.20 1.62 5.08
CA ALA A 118 -12.06 1.78 3.91
C ALA A 118 -11.50 1.01 2.70
N PHE A 119 -12.37 0.77 1.72
CA PHE A 119 -11.97 0.37 0.37
C PHE A 119 -12.07 1.59 -0.55
N PHE A 120 -11.23 1.66 -1.59
CA PHE A 120 -11.32 2.72 -2.57
C PHE A 120 -11.18 2.24 -4.02
N PHE A 121 -11.71 3.03 -4.95
CA PHE A 121 -11.42 2.95 -6.39
C PHE A 121 -11.12 4.33 -6.96
N VAL A 122 -10.37 4.39 -8.06
CA VAL A 122 -10.03 5.65 -8.72
C VAL A 122 -11.21 6.13 -9.56
N GLY A 123 -11.65 7.38 -9.35
CA GLY A 123 -12.73 8.00 -10.12
C GLY A 123 -12.44 8.04 -11.62
N GLY A 124 -13.48 7.84 -12.43
CA GLY A 124 -13.34 7.71 -13.89
C GLY A 124 -12.92 6.31 -14.36
N HIS A 125 -12.69 5.38 -13.44
CA HIS A 125 -12.42 3.97 -13.74
C HIS A 125 -13.48 3.05 -13.13
N SER A 126 -13.45 1.77 -13.52
CA SER A 126 -14.40 0.77 -13.01
C SER A 126 -14.19 0.51 -11.52
N ASP A 127 -15.29 0.51 -10.78
CA ASP A 127 -15.38 0.21 -9.35
C ASP A 127 -15.63 -1.28 -9.06
N ALA A 128 -15.97 -2.09 -10.07
CA ALA A 128 -16.43 -3.47 -9.90
C ALA A 128 -15.53 -4.33 -9.00
N LYS A 129 -14.20 -4.22 -9.15
CA LYS A 129 -13.25 -4.95 -8.28
C LYS A 129 -13.23 -4.43 -6.85
N ALA A 130 -13.39 -3.12 -6.64
CA ALA A 130 -13.44 -2.53 -5.30
C ALA A 130 -14.74 -2.91 -4.58
N VAL A 131 -15.87 -2.84 -5.30
CA VAL A 131 -17.19 -3.27 -4.81
C VAL A 131 -17.16 -4.75 -4.42
N GLU A 132 -16.62 -5.60 -5.28
CA GLU A 132 -16.54 -7.04 -5.00
C GLU A 132 -15.64 -7.33 -3.80
N ALA A 133 -14.45 -6.73 -3.71
CA ALA A 133 -13.54 -6.91 -2.58
C ALA A 133 -14.14 -6.38 -1.27
N HIS A 134 -14.79 -5.21 -1.30
CA HIS A 134 -15.48 -4.62 -0.16
C HIS A 134 -16.63 -5.51 0.32
N ARG A 135 -17.44 -6.04 -0.60
CA ARG A 135 -18.52 -6.99 -0.31
C ARG A 135 -17.98 -8.26 0.33
N GLN A 136 -16.93 -8.86 -0.23
CA GLN A 136 -16.30 -10.06 0.34
C GLN A 136 -15.73 -9.80 1.73
N PHE A 137 -15.09 -8.65 1.94
CA PHE A 137 -14.58 -8.25 3.25
C PHE A 137 -15.70 -8.15 4.30
N LEU A 138 -16.80 -7.45 3.98
CA LEU A 138 -17.94 -7.33 4.90
C LEU A 138 -18.67 -8.66 5.12
N GLN A 139 -18.60 -9.61 4.17
CA GLN A 139 -19.10 -10.96 4.37
C GLN A 139 -18.24 -11.76 5.35
N ALA A 140 -16.92 -11.60 5.29
CA ALA A 140 -15.99 -12.25 6.21
C ALA A 140 -16.02 -11.62 7.62
N PHE A 141 -16.26 -10.31 7.71
CA PHE A 141 -16.23 -9.51 8.94
C PHE A 141 -17.53 -8.69 9.09
N PRO A 142 -18.67 -9.33 9.36
CA PRO A 142 -20.00 -8.70 9.33
C PRO A 142 -20.23 -7.64 10.42
N GLU A 143 -19.44 -7.65 11.49
CA GLU A 143 -19.44 -6.64 12.54
C GLU A 143 -18.81 -5.30 12.10
N ARG A 144 -18.04 -5.31 11.01
CA ARG A 144 -17.38 -4.10 10.50
C ARG A 144 -18.35 -3.24 9.71
N ARG A 145 -18.18 -1.93 9.86
CA ARG A 145 -18.90 -0.91 9.08
C ARG A 145 -17.88 0.06 8.52
N ILE A 146 -17.27 -0.33 7.40
CA ILE A 146 -16.26 0.47 6.72
C ILE A 146 -16.78 0.90 5.34
N PRO A 147 -16.50 2.14 4.90
CA PRO A 147 -17.02 2.65 3.65
C PRO A 147 -16.25 2.13 2.42
N LEU A 148 -16.93 2.17 1.28
CA LEU A 148 -16.31 2.24 -0.03
C LEU A 148 -16.26 3.71 -0.47
N VAL A 149 -15.09 4.20 -0.87
CA VAL A 149 -14.89 5.60 -1.27
C VAL A 149 -14.35 5.71 -2.69
N ARG A 150 -14.73 6.77 -3.39
CA ARG A 150 -14.13 7.15 -4.66
C ARG A 150 -12.94 8.06 -4.41
N PHE A 151 -11.79 7.69 -4.96
CA PHE A 151 -10.56 8.46 -4.92
C PHE A 151 -10.42 9.36 -6.16
N ASP A 152 -10.28 10.65 -5.95
CA ASP A 152 -9.96 11.66 -6.95
C ASP A 152 -8.51 12.14 -6.76
N SER A 153 -7.63 11.67 -7.64
CA SER A 153 -6.21 12.03 -7.61
C SER A 153 -5.96 13.51 -7.95
N SER A 154 -6.92 14.21 -8.56
CA SER A 154 -6.82 15.65 -8.86
C SER A 154 -7.14 16.52 -7.65
N ASN A 155 -8.06 16.09 -6.78
CA ASN A 155 -8.44 16.82 -5.57
C ASN A 155 -7.40 16.67 -4.46
N ARG A 156 -6.69 17.75 -4.12
CA ARG A 156 -5.63 17.73 -3.08
C ARG A 156 -6.13 17.90 -1.66
N LYS A 157 -7.32 18.48 -1.48
CA LYS A 157 -7.85 18.82 -0.15
C LYS A 157 -8.75 17.74 0.41
N ALA A 158 -9.58 17.15 -0.45
CA ALA A 158 -10.52 16.10 -0.09
C ALA A 158 -10.53 15.04 -1.20
N PRO A 159 -9.49 14.18 -1.27
CA PRO A 159 -9.35 13.22 -2.36
C PRO A 159 -10.35 12.07 -2.30
N PHE A 160 -11.07 11.87 -1.20
CA PHE A 160 -12.01 10.77 -1.05
C PHE A 160 -13.45 11.29 -0.92
N THR A 161 -14.37 10.65 -1.62
CA THR A 161 -15.82 10.90 -1.52
C THR A 161 -16.51 9.59 -1.15
N LEU A 162 -17.42 9.61 -0.18
CA LEU A 162 -18.27 8.46 0.14
C LEU A 162 -19.13 8.10 -1.06
N ILE A 163 -19.27 6.80 -1.32
CA ILE A 163 -20.22 6.27 -2.30
C ILE A 163 -21.31 5.58 -1.49
N GLU A 164 -22.55 6.04 -1.71
CA GLU A 164 -23.76 5.48 -1.11
C GLU A 164 -24.15 4.16 -1.77
#